data_AF-A0AAJ4TJE5-F1
#
_entry.id   AF-A0AAJ4TJE5-F1
#
_cell.length_a   1.000
_cell.length_b   1.000
_cell.length_c   1.000
_cell.angle_alpha   90.00
_cell.angle_beta   90.00
_cell.angle_gamma   90.00
#
_symmetry.space_group_name_H-M   'P 1'
#
loop_
_entity.id
_entity.type
_entity.pdbx_description
1 polymer ?
#
loop_
_entity_poly.entity_id
_entity_poly.type
_entity_poly.pdbx_seq_one_letter_code
_entity_poly.pdbx_strand_id
1 'polypeptide(L)'
;MKYSSLVIATVTIFLSTAQAANPPFQNPVEYKSKHGILEITPSQNDAPKFDFQINANVDMYVCEAEGTAYITERDLSSNTWSATALVSTDSDYGDQYCKMEFSMDKAGKIAIKTSFGCSAQCGMGAVGAMNNIYKKW
;
A
#
# COMPACT_ATOMS: atom_id res chain seq x y z
N MET A 1 -7.43 -54.58 54.89
CA MET A 1 -7.74 -54.70 53.45
C MET A 1 -7.30 -53.41 52.77
N LYS A 2 -6.49 -53.52 51.72
CA LYS A 2 -5.88 -52.42 50.97
C LYS A 2 -6.94 -51.77 50.06
N TYR A 3 -7.13 -50.46 50.15
CA TYR A 3 -7.86 -49.70 49.14
C TYR A 3 -6.89 -48.68 48.53
N SER A 4 -6.45 -48.99 47.31
CA SER A 4 -5.58 -48.13 46.51
C SER A 4 -6.34 -46.86 46.12
N SER A 5 -5.78 -45.70 46.46
CA SER A 5 -6.33 -44.41 46.01
C SER A 5 -6.09 -44.25 44.51
N LEU A 6 -7.17 -44.13 43.75
CA LEU A 6 -7.15 -43.86 42.32
C LEU A 6 -6.91 -42.35 42.13
N VAL A 7 -5.75 -41.96 41.59
CA VAL A 7 -5.46 -40.57 41.21
C VAL A 7 -5.92 -40.36 39.78
N ILE A 8 -6.99 -39.58 39.60
CA ILE A 8 -7.47 -39.18 38.27
C ILE A 8 -6.74 -37.88 37.92
N ALA A 9 -5.79 -37.96 36.97
CA ALA A 9 -5.15 -36.78 36.40
C ALA A 9 -6.08 -36.14 35.37
N THR A 10 -6.72 -35.03 35.71
CA THR A 10 -7.50 -34.22 34.77
C THR A 10 -6.56 -33.37 33.93
N VAL A 11 -6.30 -33.80 32.69
CA VAL A 11 -5.61 -32.98 31.69
C VAL A 11 -6.53 -31.83 31.28
N THR A 12 -6.26 -30.63 31.80
CA THR A 12 -6.93 -29.41 31.35
C THR A 12 -6.28 -28.95 30.05
N ILE A 13 -6.91 -29.24 28.92
CA ILE A 13 -6.47 -28.72 27.61
C ILE A 13 -6.91 -27.26 27.55
N PHE A 14 -5.98 -26.33 27.79
CA PHE A 14 -6.20 -24.92 27.46
C PHE A 14 -6.15 -24.78 25.94
N LEU A 15 -7.33 -24.76 25.31
CA LEU A 15 -7.49 -24.28 23.94
C LEU A 15 -7.33 -22.76 23.96
N SER A 16 -6.09 -22.30 23.83
CA SER A 16 -5.82 -20.93 23.42
C SER A 16 -6.36 -20.78 22.00
N THR A 17 -7.58 -20.26 21.86
CA THR A 17 -8.02 -19.76 20.56
C THR A 17 -7.12 -18.56 20.24
N ALA A 18 -6.15 -18.77 19.35
CA ALA A 18 -5.50 -17.67 18.66
C ALA A 18 -6.59 -16.99 17.83
N GLN A 19 -7.29 -16.04 18.44
CA GLN A 19 -8.15 -15.13 17.72
C GLN A 19 -7.22 -14.23 16.93
N ALA A 20 -7.08 -14.51 15.63
CA ALA A 20 -6.54 -13.55 14.68
C ALA A 20 -7.52 -12.36 14.66
N ALA A 21 -7.33 -11.42 15.59
CA ALA A 21 -8.01 -10.15 15.57
C ALA A 21 -7.37 -9.28 14.47
N ASN A 22 -7.74 -9.54 13.22
CA ASN A 22 -7.59 -8.55 12.16
C ASN A 22 -8.96 -7.89 11.95
N PRO A 23 -9.13 -6.60 12.27
CA PRO A 23 -10.26 -5.81 11.78
C PRO A 23 -10.24 -5.82 10.23
N PRO A 24 -11.37 -5.51 9.56
CA PRO A 24 -11.53 -5.74 8.14
C PRO A 24 -10.50 -4.90 7.39
N PHE A 25 -9.55 -5.54 6.72
CA PHE A 25 -8.82 -4.86 5.66
C PHE A 25 -9.87 -4.42 4.64
N GLN A 26 -10.05 -3.11 4.45
CA GLN A 26 -10.82 -2.63 3.31
C GLN A 26 -10.10 -3.16 2.06
N ASN A 27 -10.83 -3.88 1.20
CA ASN A 27 -10.24 -4.40 -0.04
C ASN A 27 -9.59 -3.24 -0.81
N PRO A 28 -8.38 -3.42 -1.36
CA PRO A 28 -7.73 -2.40 -2.16
C PRO A 28 -8.65 -1.95 -3.29
N VAL A 29 -8.64 -0.64 -3.56
CA VAL A 29 -9.35 -0.05 -4.69
C VAL A 29 -8.40 0.05 -5.87
N GLU A 30 -8.76 -0.58 -6.97
CA GLU A 30 -7.96 -0.64 -8.18
C GLU A 30 -8.26 0.53 -9.13
N TYR A 31 -7.20 1.11 -9.69
CA TYR A 31 -7.23 2.13 -10.72
C TYR A 31 -6.31 1.75 -11.87
N LYS A 32 -6.73 1.98 -13.11
CA LYS A 32 -5.96 1.64 -14.33
C LYS A 32 -5.55 2.87 -15.12
N SER A 33 -4.37 2.81 -15.71
CA SER A 33 -3.90 3.72 -16.75
C SER A 33 -3.42 2.93 -17.96
N LYS A 34 -3.03 3.64 -19.04
CA LYS A 34 -2.38 3.01 -20.20
C LYS A 34 -1.01 2.38 -19.88
N HIS A 35 -0.42 2.73 -18.74
CA HIS A 35 0.89 2.24 -18.33
C HIS A 35 0.79 1.26 -17.15
N GLY A 36 -0.39 0.83 -16.68
CA GLY A 36 -0.47 -0.16 -15.62
C GLY A 36 -1.55 0.10 -14.57
N ILE A 37 -1.36 -0.51 -13.40
CA ILE A 37 -2.36 -0.63 -12.33
C ILE A 37 -1.83 0.03 -11.05
N LEU A 38 -2.72 0.78 -10.39
CA LEU A 38 -2.53 1.36 -9.06
C LEU A 38 -3.59 0.76 -8.15
N GLU A 39 -3.16 0.21 -7.03
CA GLU A 39 -4.03 -0.24 -5.95
C GLU A 39 -3.85 0.68 -4.74
N ILE A 40 -4.96 1.10 -4.14
CA ILE A 40 -4.96 1.93 -2.92
C ILE A 40 -5.76 1.24 -1.83
N THR A 41 -5.13 1.06 -0.68
CA THR A 41 -5.77 0.62 0.56
C THR A 41 -5.89 1.83 1.50
N PRO A 42 -7.10 2.39 1.70
CA PRO A 42 -7.29 3.49 2.63
C PRO A 42 -6.92 3.07 4.05
N SER A 43 -6.35 4.00 4.82
CA SER A 43 -6.10 3.74 6.24
C SER A 43 -7.41 3.66 7.02
N GLN A 44 -7.44 2.81 8.04
CA GLN A 44 -8.54 2.77 9.00
C GLN A 44 -8.69 4.13 9.73
N ASN A 45 -9.91 4.41 10.18
CA ASN A 45 -10.27 5.59 11.00
C ASN A 45 -9.97 6.95 10.33
N ASP A 46 -10.14 7.04 9.01
CA ASP A 46 -9.96 8.28 8.23
C ASP A 46 -8.59 8.95 8.37
N ALA A 47 -7.55 8.19 8.76
CA ALA A 47 -6.20 8.73 8.91
C ALA A 47 -5.74 9.41 7.59
N PRO A 48 -4.93 10.48 7.66
CA PRO A 48 -4.48 11.22 6.48
C PRO A 48 -3.35 10.48 5.74
N LYS A 49 -3.56 9.20 5.44
CA LYS A 49 -2.63 8.34 4.71
C LYS A 49 -3.37 7.17 4.04
N PHE A 50 -2.71 6.56 3.06
CA PHE A 50 -3.14 5.31 2.45
C PHE A 50 -1.92 4.49 2.05
N ASP A 51 -2.07 3.18 2.04
CA ASP A 51 -1.09 2.29 1.46
C ASP A 51 -1.38 2.13 -0.03
N PHE A 52 -0.34 1.99 -0.84
CA PHE A 52 -0.47 1.80 -2.27
C PHE A 52 0.49 0.73 -2.78
N GLN A 53 0.08 0.11 -3.88
CA GLN A 53 0.92 -0.71 -4.73
C GLN A 53 0.71 -0.27 -6.18
N ILE A 54 1.79 -0.15 -6.93
CA ILE A 54 1.75 0.22 -8.34
C ILE A 54 2.62 -0.73 -9.13
N ASN A 55 2.06 -1.24 -10.22
CA ASN A 55 2.77 -1.98 -11.24
C ASN A 55 2.55 -1.27 -12.57
N ALA A 56 3.60 -0.64 -13.08
CA ALA A 56 3.55 0.15 -14.30
C ALA A 56 4.60 -0.29 -15.32
N ASN A 57 4.27 -0.23 -16.60
CA ASN A 57 5.15 -0.56 -17.69
C ASN A 57 5.14 0.51 -18.79
N VAL A 58 6.30 0.75 -19.36
CA VAL A 58 6.48 1.51 -20.60
C VAL A 58 7.38 0.68 -21.50
N ASP A 59 6.91 0.44 -22.73
CA ASP A 59 7.53 -0.44 -23.71
C ASP A 59 7.81 -1.85 -23.11
N MET A 60 9.09 -2.20 -22.94
CA MET A 60 9.54 -3.48 -22.38
C MET A 60 10.06 -3.37 -20.94
N TYR A 61 9.92 -2.21 -20.30
CA TYR A 61 10.42 -1.95 -18.95
C TYR A 61 9.28 -1.84 -17.95
N VAL A 62 9.46 -2.50 -16.80
CA VAL A 62 8.50 -2.52 -15.69
C VAL A 62 9.06 -1.70 -14.54
N CYS A 63 8.21 -0.93 -13.87
CA CYS A 63 8.47 -0.31 -12.59
C CYS A 63 7.37 -0.70 -11.60
N GLU A 64 7.82 -1.26 -10.48
CA GLU A 64 6.97 -1.61 -9.35
C GLU A 64 7.37 -0.75 -8.15
N ALA A 65 6.36 -0.27 -7.42
CA ALA A 65 6.59 0.44 -6.17
C ALA A 65 5.44 0.16 -5.19
N GLU A 66 5.76 0.13 -3.92
CA GLU A 66 4.79 0.01 -2.84
C GLU A 66 5.21 0.91 -1.68
N GLY A 67 4.23 1.32 -0.87
CA GLY A 67 4.51 2.11 0.31
C GLY A 67 3.28 2.82 0.87
N THR A 68 3.53 3.78 1.75
CA THR A 68 2.49 4.61 2.36
C THR A 68 2.61 6.03 1.83
N ALA A 69 1.51 6.57 1.31
CA ALA A 69 1.38 7.97 0.94
C ALA A 69 0.65 8.74 2.05
N TYR A 70 1.13 9.95 2.34
CA TYR A 70 0.56 10.83 3.35
C TYR A 70 -0.17 11.97 2.67
N ILE A 71 -1.42 12.22 3.06
CA ILE A 71 -2.26 13.25 2.49
C ILE A 71 -1.82 14.61 3.04
N THR A 72 -1.39 15.49 2.13
CA THR A 72 -0.89 16.83 2.44
C THR A 72 -2.01 17.87 2.38
N GLU A 73 -2.99 17.66 1.52
CA GLU A 73 -4.15 18.55 1.33
C GLU A 73 -5.41 17.71 1.07
N ARG A 74 -6.55 18.11 1.65
CA ARG A 74 -7.84 17.44 1.45
C ARG A 74 -8.98 18.45 1.45
N ASP A 75 -9.82 18.42 0.43
CA ASP A 75 -11.09 19.12 0.38
C ASP A 75 -12.23 18.10 0.38
N LEU A 76 -12.94 18.03 1.51
CA LEU A 76 -14.07 17.12 1.71
C LEU A 76 -15.29 17.50 0.88
N SER A 77 -15.46 18.79 0.53
CA SER A 77 -16.63 19.27 -0.20
C SER A 77 -16.62 18.79 -1.65
N SER A 78 -15.43 18.66 -2.24
CA SER A 78 -15.25 18.20 -3.61
C SER A 78 -14.56 16.84 -3.72
N ASN A 79 -14.32 16.18 -2.58
CA ASN A 79 -13.64 14.90 -2.46
C ASN A 79 -12.30 14.84 -3.21
N THR A 80 -11.53 15.94 -3.16
CA THR A 80 -10.19 16.03 -3.76
C THR A 80 -9.12 15.96 -2.68
N TRP A 81 -7.96 15.43 -3.03
CA TRP A 81 -6.81 15.40 -2.13
C TRP A 81 -5.49 15.35 -2.88
N SER A 82 -4.43 15.75 -2.20
CA SER A 82 -3.03 15.61 -2.62
C SER A 82 -2.29 14.78 -1.57
N ALA A 83 -1.39 13.91 -2.01
CA ALA A 83 -0.57 13.08 -1.13
C ALA A 83 0.86 12.93 -1.65
N THR A 84 1.79 12.63 -0.76
CA THR A 84 3.20 12.37 -1.09
C THR A 84 3.66 11.07 -0.45
N ALA A 85 4.44 10.28 -1.19
CA ALA A 85 5.16 9.12 -0.67
C ALA A 85 6.67 9.27 -0.93
N LEU A 86 7.46 8.71 -0.01
CA LEU A 86 8.89 8.48 -0.17
C LEU A 86 9.09 6.97 -0.15
N VAL A 87 9.23 6.38 -1.33
CA VAL A 87 9.43 4.93 -1.49
C VAL A 87 10.92 4.66 -1.34
N SER A 88 11.32 3.89 -0.35
CA SER A 88 12.72 3.47 -0.20
C SER A 88 13.17 2.75 -1.46
N THR A 89 14.34 3.12 -1.98
CA THR A 89 14.95 2.42 -3.12
C THR A 89 15.98 1.43 -2.59
N ASP A 90 16.24 0.37 -3.36
CA ASP A 90 17.32 -0.58 -3.07
C ASP A 90 18.71 -0.03 -3.44
N SER A 91 18.88 1.29 -3.58
CA SER A 91 20.13 1.90 -4.05
C SER A 91 21.06 2.32 -2.92
N ASP A 92 22.25 1.71 -2.92
CA ASP A 92 23.38 2.13 -2.07
C ASP A 92 24.07 3.41 -2.57
N TYR A 93 23.67 3.96 -3.72
CA TYR A 93 24.47 4.93 -4.50
C TYR A 93 23.96 6.38 -4.50
N GLY A 94 23.01 6.75 -3.63
CA GLY A 94 22.77 8.15 -3.27
C GLY A 94 21.30 8.58 -3.18
N ASP A 95 20.41 8.02 -3.99
CA ASP A 95 18.98 8.34 -3.94
C ASP A 95 18.24 7.30 -3.11
N GLN A 96 18.24 7.47 -1.79
CA GLN A 96 17.61 6.53 -0.85
C GLN A 96 16.09 6.43 -1.01
N TYR A 97 15.46 7.39 -1.69
CA TYR A 97 14.01 7.45 -1.85
C TYR A 97 13.59 7.90 -3.24
N CYS A 98 12.60 7.20 -3.81
CA CYS A 98 11.78 7.66 -4.93
C CYS A 98 10.63 8.51 -4.38
N LYS A 99 10.62 9.81 -4.70
CA LYS A 99 9.50 10.69 -4.33
C LYS A 99 8.37 10.58 -5.34
N MET A 100 7.18 10.28 -4.83
CA MET A 100 5.94 10.17 -5.59
C MET A 100 4.90 11.15 -5.07
N GLU A 101 4.24 11.85 -5.98
CA GLU A 101 3.16 12.79 -5.71
C GLU A 101 1.87 12.26 -6.32
N PHE A 102 0.81 12.22 -5.53
CA PHE A 102 -0.51 11.73 -5.90
C PHE A 102 -1.52 12.87 -5.79
N SER A 103 -2.47 12.95 -6.71
CA SER A 103 -3.59 13.89 -6.61
C SER A 103 -4.89 13.27 -7.13
N MET A 104 -5.94 13.33 -6.32
CA MET A 104 -7.28 12.90 -6.72
C MET A 104 -8.12 14.08 -7.19
N ASP A 105 -8.67 13.97 -8.40
CA ASP A 105 -9.61 14.93 -8.95
C ASP A 105 -11.06 14.65 -8.52
N LYS A 106 -11.97 15.60 -8.81
CA LYS A 106 -13.39 15.49 -8.49
C LYS A 106 -14.10 14.32 -9.19
N ALA A 107 -13.51 13.77 -10.24
CA ALA A 107 -14.01 12.61 -10.96
C ALA A 107 -13.46 11.28 -10.39
N GLY A 108 -12.69 11.34 -9.29
CA GLY A 108 -12.07 10.18 -8.66
C GLY A 108 -10.89 9.60 -9.45
N LYS A 109 -10.31 10.36 -10.39
CA LYS A 109 -9.07 9.97 -11.08
C LYS A 109 -7.87 10.37 -10.25
N ILE A 110 -6.84 9.56 -10.27
CA ILE A 110 -5.61 9.79 -9.51
C ILE A 110 -4.48 10.07 -10.49
N ALA A 111 -3.92 11.27 -10.46
CA ALA A 111 -2.70 11.58 -11.17
C ALA A 111 -1.49 11.26 -10.29
N ILE A 112 -0.51 10.56 -10.85
CA ILE A 112 0.77 10.25 -10.22
C ILE A 112 1.89 10.99 -10.96
N LYS A 113 2.79 11.59 -10.19
CA LYS A 113 4.03 12.19 -10.67
C LYS A 113 5.21 11.75 -9.81
N THR A 114 6.17 11.09 -10.43
CA THR A 114 7.48 10.78 -9.86
C THR A 114 8.40 11.97 -10.05
N SER A 115 9.16 12.34 -9.01
CA SER A 115 10.08 13.48 -9.08
C SER A 115 11.55 13.05 -9.07
N PHE A 116 12.14 12.73 -7.92
CA PHE A 116 13.55 12.35 -7.79
C PHE A 116 13.71 10.92 -7.26
N GLY A 117 14.85 10.29 -7.52
CA GLY A 117 15.24 8.96 -7.03
C GLY A 117 14.51 7.76 -7.64
N CYS A 118 13.49 7.98 -8.48
CA CYS A 118 12.71 6.88 -9.04
C CYS A 118 13.43 6.07 -10.13
N SER A 119 14.56 6.56 -10.67
CA SER A 119 15.43 5.75 -11.52
C SER A 119 16.14 4.64 -10.76
N ALA A 120 16.40 4.83 -9.46
CA ALA A 120 16.94 3.79 -8.60
C ALA A 120 15.90 2.69 -8.30
N GLN A 121 14.61 3.06 -8.23
CA GLN A 121 13.50 2.11 -8.05
C GLN A 121 13.15 1.36 -9.34
N CYS A 122 13.00 2.10 -10.45
CA CYS A 122 12.45 1.58 -11.70
C CYS A 122 13.52 1.11 -12.70
N GLY A 123 14.80 1.40 -12.44
CA GLY A 123 15.82 1.45 -13.48
C GLY A 123 15.60 2.63 -14.45
N MET A 124 16.65 2.99 -15.20
CA MET A 124 16.59 4.12 -16.14
C MET A 124 15.56 3.93 -17.27
N GLY A 125 15.29 2.69 -17.68
CA GLY A 125 14.37 2.37 -18.79
C GLY A 125 12.88 2.55 -18.46
N ALA A 126 12.50 2.49 -17.18
CA ALA A 126 11.11 2.68 -16.73
C ALA A 126 10.90 4.00 -15.97
N VAL A 127 11.83 4.96 -16.09
CA VAL A 127 11.65 6.30 -15.50
C VAL A 127 10.36 6.92 -16.03
N GLY A 128 9.48 7.30 -15.12
CA GLY A 128 8.19 7.89 -15.46
C GLY A 128 7.15 6.89 -15.94
N ALA A 129 7.39 5.57 -15.85
CA ALA A 129 6.35 4.57 -16.13
C ALA A 129 5.09 4.77 -15.28
N MET A 130 5.31 5.14 -14.01
CA MET A 130 4.25 5.48 -13.05
C MET A 130 3.57 6.84 -13.31
N ASN A 131 4.12 7.70 -14.19
CA ASN A 131 3.54 9.02 -14.47
C ASN A 131 2.32 8.89 -15.38
N ASN A 132 1.13 8.95 -14.78
CA ASN A 132 -0.11 8.86 -15.54
C ASN A 132 -1.32 9.33 -14.73
N ILE A 133 -2.48 9.34 -15.40
CA ILE A 133 -3.79 9.47 -14.79
C ILE A 133 -4.42 8.07 -14.72
N TYR A 134 -4.64 7.61 -13.50
CA TYR A 134 -5.27 6.33 -13.17
C TYR A 134 -6.76 6.55 -12.92
N LYS A 135 -7.60 5.70 -13.53
CA LYS A 135 -9.07 5.77 -13.44
C LYS A 135 -9.58 4.53 -12.72
N LYS A 136 -10.57 4.71 -11.84
CA LYS A 136 -11.24 3.60 -11.16
C LYS A 136 -11.81 2.62 -12.19
N TRP A 137 -11.59 1.32 -11.99
CA TRP A 137 -12.12 0.24 -12.83
C TRP A 137 -13.48 -0.25 -12.30
#